data_AF-A0A0Q0S794-F1
#
_entry.id   AF-A0A0Q0S794-F1
#
_cell.length_a   1.000
_cell.length_b   1.000
_cell.length_c   1.000
_cell.angle_alpha   90.00
_cell.angle_beta   90.00
_cell.angle_gamma   90.00
#
_symmetry.space_group_name_H-M   'P 1'
#
loop_
_entity.id
_entity.type
_entity.pdbx_description
1 polymer ?
#
loop_
_entity_poly.entity_id
_entity_poly.type
_entity_poly.pdbx_seq_one_letter_code
_entity_poly.pdbx_strand_id
1 'polypeptide(L)'
;MIPGEIFIKEGDIILNEYRETTSIKVVNTGDRPIQIGSHFHFFEVNKAMEFDRKAAFCMRLNIPAGTAVRFEPGEHKEVNLVKIGGNRKIIGLNNLVNGDANSSQNKKLALQLVDKLNFKTISK
;
A
#
# COMPACT_ATOMS: atom_id res chain seq x y z
N MET A 1 38.18 -13.78 -18.96
CA MET A 1 37.84 -12.41 -18.53
C MET A 1 36.44 -12.12 -19.04
N ILE A 2 35.51 -11.73 -18.17
CA ILE A 2 34.13 -11.41 -18.53
C ILE A 2 33.96 -9.89 -18.35
N PRO A 3 34.00 -9.09 -19.42
CA PRO A 3 33.77 -7.64 -19.32
C PRO A 3 32.38 -7.35 -18.75
N GLY A 4 32.32 -6.58 -17.66
CA GLY A 4 31.08 -6.23 -16.98
C GLY A 4 30.61 -7.21 -15.90
N GLU A 5 31.43 -8.21 -15.55
CA GLU A 5 31.13 -9.10 -14.42
C GLU A 5 31.05 -8.31 -13.10
N ILE A 6 30.00 -8.59 -12.32
CA ILE A 6 29.76 -7.99 -11.01
C ILE A 6 30.03 -9.05 -9.94
N PHE A 7 31.03 -8.80 -9.10
CA PHE A 7 31.28 -9.60 -7.92
C PHE A 7 30.50 -9.03 -6.74
N ILE A 8 29.46 -9.73 -6.30
CA ILE A 8 28.66 -9.35 -5.14
C ILE A 8 29.12 -10.11 -3.90
N LYS A 9 28.96 -9.49 -2.73
CA LYS A 9 29.17 -10.17 -1.46
C LYS A 9 27.98 -11.07 -1.17
N GLU A 10 28.24 -12.23 -0.56
CA GLU A 10 27.17 -13.07 0.00
C GLU A 10 26.42 -12.35 1.13
N GLY A 11 25.12 -12.64 1.23
CA GLY A 11 24.23 -12.11 2.26
C GLY A 11 22.97 -11.47 1.69
N ASP A 12 22.09 -11.04 2.60
CA ASP A 12 20.82 -10.42 2.28
C ASP A 12 20.83 -8.91 2.56
N ILE A 13 20.06 -8.16 1.79
CA ILE A 13 19.81 -6.74 2.04
C ILE A 13 18.47 -6.60 2.76
N ILE A 14 18.49 -6.15 4.02
CA ILE A 14 17.28 -5.87 4.79
C ILE A 14 16.64 -4.59 4.25
N LEU A 15 15.39 -4.70 3.79
CA LEU A 15 14.62 -3.59 3.26
C LEU A 15 13.76 -2.94 4.35
N ASN A 16 13.59 -1.62 4.26
CA ASN A 16 12.67 -0.84 5.09
C ASN A 16 12.86 -1.04 6.60
N GLU A 17 14.11 -1.26 7.02
CA GLU A 17 14.47 -1.49 8.42
C GLU A 17 13.98 -0.36 9.33
N TYR A 18 13.64 -0.72 10.58
CA TYR A 18 13.16 0.18 11.64
C TYR A 18 11.83 0.91 11.35
N ARG A 19 11.10 0.53 10.31
CA ARG A 19 9.79 1.12 10.02
C ARG A 19 8.67 0.32 10.65
N GLU A 20 7.64 1.03 11.10
CA GLU A 20 6.37 0.43 11.51
C GLU A 20 5.75 -0.36 10.35
N THR A 21 5.38 -1.61 10.64
CA THR A 21 4.73 -2.52 9.70
C THR A 21 3.41 -3.04 10.24
N THR A 22 2.53 -3.48 9.34
CA THR A 22 1.27 -4.13 9.70
C THR A 22 0.88 -5.13 8.61
N SER A 23 0.32 -6.26 9.00
CA SER A 23 -0.17 -7.29 8.09
C SER A 23 -1.69 -7.19 8.00
N ILE A 24 -2.22 -7.15 6.78
CA ILE A 24 -3.66 -7.08 6.53
C ILE A 24 -4.10 -8.11 5.50
N LYS A 25 -5.31 -8.64 5.68
CA LYS A 25 -5.98 -9.47 4.67
C LYS A 25 -6.65 -8.57 3.65
N VAL A 26 -6.47 -8.89 2.38
CA VAL A 26 -6.95 -8.11 1.24
C VAL A 26 -7.62 -9.05 0.26
N VAL A 27 -8.82 -8.69 -0.20
CA VAL A 27 -9.62 -9.46 -1.16
C VAL A 27 -9.90 -8.60 -2.38
N ASN A 28 -9.66 -9.15 -3.57
CA ASN A 28 -10.16 -8.55 -4.81
C ASN A 28 -11.58 -9.04 -5.07
N THR A 29 -12.57 -8.18 -4.85
CA THR A 29 -13.98 -8.52 -5.10
C THR A 29 -14.45 -8.11 -6.50
N GLY A 30 -13.55 -7.59 -7.33
CA GLY A 30 -13.83 -7.24 -8.71
C GLY A 30 -13.76 -8.44 -9.65
N ASP A 31 -14.15 -8.19 -10.89
CA ASP A 31 -14.14 -9.14 -12.01
C ASP A 31 -12.84 -9.11 -12.83
N ARG A 32 -11.92 -8.21 -12.49
CA ARG A 32 -10.66 -7.97 -13.21
C ARG A 32 -9.47 -8.07 -12.28
N PRO A 33 -8.31 -8.50 -12.80
CA PRO A 33 -7.10 -8.54 -12.01
C PRO A 33 -6.62 -7.12 -11.64
N ILE A 34 -6.06 -6.99 -10.43
CA ILE A 34 -5.57 -5.72 -9.89
C ILE A 34 -4.12 -5.91 -9.45
N GLN A 35 -3.23 -5.02 -9.87
CA GLN A 35 -1.82 -5.04 -9.49
C GLN A 35 -1.43 -3.73 -8.80
N ILE A 36 -0.82 -3.84 -7.63
CA ILE A 36 -0.52 -2.69 -6.76
C ILE A 36 0.99 -2.61 -6.56
N GLY A 37 1.57 -1.46 -6.90
CA GLY A 37 3.01 -1.21 -6.80
C GLY A 37 3.52 -0.92 -5.39
N SER A 38 4.82 -1.11 -5.19
CA SER A 38 5.53 -0.94 -3.91
C SER A 38 5.30 0.39 -3.20
N HIS A 39 5.12 1.50 -3.93
CA HIS A 39 5.06 2.87 -3.40
C HIS A 39 3.69 3.54 -3.50
N PHE A 40 2.67 2.80 -3.92
CA PHE A 40 1.30 3.32 -3.93
C PHE A 40 0.77 3.41 -2.49
N HIS A 41 0.04 4.49 -2.16
CA HIS A 41 -0.61 4.62 -0.86
C HIS A 41 -1.71 3.56 -0.75
N PHE A 42 -1.50 2.54 0.09
CA PHE A 42 -2.33 1.34 0.08
C PHE A 42 -3.80 1.64 0.44
N PHE A 43 -4.04 2.66 1.26
CA PHE A 43 -5.36 3.21 1.55
C PHE A 43 -6.19 3.58 0.31
N GLU A 44 -5.53 4.02 -0.76
CA GLU A 44 -6.17 4.59 -1.96
C GLU A 44 -6.24 3.59 -3.12
N VAL A 45 -5.92 2.31 -2.90
CA VAL A 45 -5.98 1.31 -3.98
C VAL A 45 -7.43 1.13 -4.46
N ASN A 46 -7.58 0.47 -5.60
CA ASN A 46 -8.85 0.28 -6.30
C ASN A 46 -10.03 -0.02 -5.34
N LYS A 47 -11.17 0.62 -5.57
CA LYS A 47 -12.41 0.52 -4.77
C LYS A 47 -12.92 -0.91 -4.63
N ALA A 48 -12.65 -1.78 -5.61
CA ALA A 48 -13.04 -3.19 -5.58
C ALA A 48 -12.21 -4.04 -4.58
N MET A 49 -11.10 -3.50 -4.08
CA MET A 49 -10.28 -4.16 -3.07
C MET A 49 -10.90 -3.94 -1.69
N GLU A 50 -11.21 -5.04 -1.01
CA GLU A 50 -11.81 -5.07 0.32
C GLU A 50 -10.76 -5.45 1.37
N PHE A 51 -10.55 -4.57 2.35
CA PHE A 51 -9.59 -4.72 3.45
C PHE A 51 -9.85 -3.66 4.53
N ASP A 52 -9.14 -3.71 5.67
CA ASP A 52 -9.18 -2.63 6.67
C ASP A 52 -8.45 -1.38 6.14
N ARG A 53 -9.20 -0.44 5.56
CA ARG A 53 -8.61 0.80 5.03
C ARG A 53 -8.02 1.66 6.15
N LYS A 54 -8.60 1.67 7.34
CA LYS A 54 -8.08 2.47 8.46
C LYS A 54 -6.68 2.03 8.87
N ALA A 55 -6.40 0.71 8.83
CA ALA A 55 -5.07 0.15 9.07
C ALA A 55 -4.07 0.46 7.94
N ALA A 56 -4.54 0.62 6.70
CA ALA A 56 -3.71 0.94 5.53
C ALA A 56 -3.38 2.43 5.36
N PHE A 57 -3.94 3.32 6.20
CA PHE A 57 -3.70 4.75 6.11
C PHE A 57 -2.25 5.11 6.41
N CYS A 58 -1.62 5.89 5.53
CA CYS A 58 -0.20 6.24 5.53
C CYS A 58 0.75 5.03 5.37
N MET A 59 0.27 3.94 4.75
CA MET A 59 1.04 2.73 4.52
C MET A 59 1.21 2.43 3.02
N ARG A 60 2.28 1.70 2.68
CA ARG A 60 2.55 1.15 1.34
C ARG A 60 3.00 -0.30 1.44
N LEU A 61 3.06 -1.06 0.34
CA LEU A 61 3.53 -2.45 0.37
C LEU A 61 5.00 -2.54 0.85
N ASN A 62 5.27 -3.47 1.76
CA ASN A 62 6.60 -3.77 2.26
C ASN A 62 7.30 -4.80 1.34
N ILE A 63 7.59 -4.39 0.12
CA ILE A 63 8.22 -5.21 -0.92
C ILE A 63 9.38 -4.43 -1.58
N PRO A 64 10.24 -5.08 -2.38
CA PRO A 64 11.31 -4.39 -3.11
C PRO A 64 10.79 -3.24 -3.97
N ALA A 65 11.52 -2.12 -3.99
CA ALA A 65 11.14 -0.95 -4.77
C ALA A 65 11.01 -1.29 -6.26
N GLY A 66 9.97 -0.76 -6.91
CA GLY A 66 9.67 -1.05 -8.31
C GLY A 66 8.86 -2.32 -8.56
N THR A 67 8.71 -3.21 -7.57
CA THR A 67 7.88 -4.42 -7.70
C THR A 67 6.41 -4.15 -7.34
N ALA A 68 5.55 -5.16 -7.55
CA ALA A 68 4.12 -5.09 -7.31
C ALA A 68 3.54 -6.43 -6.84
N VAL A 69 2.39 -6.37 -6.17
CA VAL A 69 1.57 -7.56 -5.81
C VAL A 69 0.34 -7.59 -6.70
N ARG A 70 0.06 -8.76 -7.28
CA ARG A 70 -1.08 -9.01 -8.15
C ARG A 70 -2.16 -9.80 -7.40
N PHE A 71 -3.41 -9.39 -7.63
CA PHE A 71 -4.62 -10.01 -7.11
C PHE A 71 -5.52 -10.41 -8.27
N GLU A 72 -5.76 -11.71 -8.42
CA GLU A 72 -6.76 -12.22 -9.38
C GLU A 72 -8.19 -11.94 -8.87
N PRO A 73 -9.23 -11.96 -9.75
CA PRO A 73 -10.62 -11.85 -9.33
C PRO A 73 -10.99 -12.90 -8.26
N GLY A 74 -11.55 -12.47 -7.13
CA GLY A 74 -11.91 -13.33 -6.00
C GLY A 74 -10.76 -13.77 -5.11
N GLU A 75 -9.51 -13.44 -5.47
CA GLU A 75 -8.34 -13.85 -4.69
C GLU A 75 -8.24 -13.06 -3.38
N HIS A 76 -7.87 -13.75 -2.31
CA HIS A 76 -7.52 -13.14 -1.04
C HIS A 76 -6.06 -13.45 -0.69
N LYS A 77 -5.34 -12.43 -0.23
CA LYS A 77 -3.95 -12.55 0.25
C LYS A 77 -3.74 -11.73 1.51
N GLU A 78 -2.85 -12.19 2.35
CA GLU A 78 -2.27 -11.37 3.40
C GLU A 78 -1.08 -10.60 2.85
N VAL A 79 -1.04 -9.29 3.07
CA VAL A 79 0.07 -8.43 2.64
C VAL A 79 0.67 -7.69 3.81
N ASN A 80 1.99 -7.53 3.76
CA ASN A 80 2.74 -6.71 4.70
C ASN A 80 2.83 -5.28 4.17
N LEU A 81 2.39 -4.34 5.00
CA LEU A 81 2.51 -2.92 4.73
C LEU A 81 3.57 -2.30 5.62
N VAL A 82 4.15 -1.21 5.15
CA VAL A 82 5.14 -0.40 5.87
C VAL A 82 4.76 1.08 5.78
N LYS A 83 5.04 1.81 6.85
CA LYS A 83 4.73 3.24 6.94
C LYS A 83 5.50 4.05 5.89
N ILE A 84 4.79 4.99 5.27
CA ILE A 84 5.40 5.94 4.35
C ILE A 84 6.39 6.83 5.13
N GLY A 85 7.57 7.04 4.53
CA GLY A 85 8.64 7.85 5.11
C GLY A 85 8.58 9.33 4.70
N GLY A 86 9.64 10.07 4.96
CA GLY A 86 9.75 11.49 4.61
C GLY A 86 8.68 12.35 5.28
N ASN A 87 8.24 13.40 4.59
CA ASN A 87 7.25 14.36 5.11
C ASN A 87 5.82 13.81 5.16
N ARG A 88 5.56 12.60 4.65
CA ARG A 88 4.23 11.95 4.60
C ARG A 88 3.13 12.84 4.01
N LYS A 89 3.48 13.68 3.04
CA LYS A 89 2.52 14.41 2.21
C LYS A 89 2.07 13.53 1.05
N ILE A 90 0.79 13.16 1.04
CA ILE A 90 0.20 12.27 0.05
C ILE A 90 -0.66 13.11 -0.89
N ILE A 91 -0.30 13.16 -2.17
CA ILE A 91 -0.90 14.04 -3.19
C ILE A 91 -1.20 13.24 -4.46
N GLY A 92 -2.35 13.48 -5.09
CA GLY A 92 -2.76 12.82 -6.33
C GLY A 92 -3.55 11.53 -6.06
N LEU A 93 -3.05 10.39 -6.55
CA LEU A 93 -3.66 9.06 -6.36
C LEU A 93 -5.19 9.05 -6.62
N ASN A 94 -6.02 8.80 -5.61
CA ASN A 94 -7.48 8.87 -5.73
C ASN A 94 -8.07 10.12 -5.06
N ASN A 95 -7.22 11.11 -4.78
CA ASN A 95 -7.57 12.37 -4.12
C ASN A 95 -8.21 12.19 -2.74
N LEU A 96 -7.93 11.09 -2.04
CA LEU A 96 -8.54 10.84 -0.72
C LEU A 96 -7.85 11.61 0.40
N VAL A 97 -6.55 11.88 0.26
CA VAL A 97 -5.77 12.58 1.29
C VAL A 97 -5.39 13.99 0.86
N ASN A 98 -4.69 14.15 -0.27
CA ASN A 98 -4.21 15.44 -0.80
C ASN A 98 -3.64 16.38 0.27
N GLY A 99 -2.77 15.86 1.14
CA GLY A 99 -2.28 16.59 2.30
C GLY A 99 -1.34 15.79 3.18
N ASP A 100 -1.08 16.35 4.37
CA ASP A 100 -0.24 15.73 5.39
C ASP A 100 -0.99 14.57 6.06
N ALA A 101 -0.44 13.36 5.95
CA ALA A 101 -0.99 12.16 6.56
C ALA A 101 -0.68 12.03 8.06
N ASN A 102 0.12 12.92 8.65
CA ASN A 102 0.27 12.99 10.12
C ASN A 102 -0.92 13.72 10.77
N SER A 103 -1.70 14.49 10.01
CA SER A 103 -2.86 15.20 10.52
C SER A 103 -4.03 14.25 10.79
N SER A 104 -4.46 14.19 12.05
CA SER A 104 -5.67 13.47 12.46
C SER A 104 -6.92 13.97 11.73
N GLN A 105 -6.98 15.26 11.42
CA GLN A 105 -8.08 15.86 10.66
C GLN A 105 -8.12 15.32 9.23
N ASN A 106 -6.97 15.30 8.54
CA ASN A 106 -6.89 14.76 7.18
C ASN A 106 -7.22 13.26 7.16
N LYS A 107 -6.77 12.50 8.17
CA LYS A 107 -7.15 11.08 8.30
C LYS A 107 -8.67 10.90 8.44
N LYS A 108 -9.33 11.73 9.25
CA LYS A 108 -10.78 11.67 9.42
C LYS A 108 -11.52 12.02 8.12
N LEU A 109 -11.10 13.08 7.43
CA LEU A 109 -11.67 13.48 6.14
C LEU A 109 -11.48 12.38 5.08
N ALA A 110 -10.29 11.78 5.01
CA ALA A 110 -9.99 10.72 4.07
C ALA A 110 -10.87 9.47 4.29
N LEU A 111 -11.13 9.10 5.55
CA LEU A 111 -12.05 8.01 5.88
C LEU A 111 -13.49 8.33 5.46
N GLN A 112 -13.96 9.56 5.70
CA GLN A 112 -15.28 9.99 5.24
C GLN A 112 -15.39 9.95 3.70
N LEU A 113 -14.31 10.29 2.98
CA LEU A 113 -14.26 10.18 1.53
C LEU A 113 -14.26 8.74 1.03
N VAL A 114 -13.59 7.82 1.74
CA VAL A 114 -13.65 6.38 1.47
C VAL A 114 -15.10 5.89 1.47
N ASP A 115 -15.86 6.24 2.50
CA ASP A 115 -17.27 5.86 2.63
C ASP A 115 -18.11 6.53 1.53
N LYS A 116 -17.97 7.86 1.36
CA LYS A 116 -18.72 8.64 0.37
C LYS A 116 -18.49 8.15 -1.07
N LEU A 117 -17.28 7.71 -1.39
CA LEU A 117 -16.87 7.29 -2.73
C LEU A 117 -16.94 5.77 -2.93
N ASN A 118 -17.50 5.03 -1.97
CA ASN A 118 -17.72 3.58 -2.02
C ASN A 118 -16.43 2.78 -2.22
N PHE A 119 -15.36 3.14 -1.53
CA PHE A 119 -14.18 2.28 -1.42
C PHE A 119 -14.50 1.15 -0.44
N LYS A 120 -14.41 -0.11 -0.89
CA LYS A 120 -14.73 -1.24 -0.01
C LYS A 120 -13.79 -1.28 1.19
N THR A 121 -14.38 -1.44 2.37
CA THR A 121 -13.69 -1.63 3.64
C THR A 121 -14.37 -2.75 4.40
N ILE A 122 -13.61 -3.51 5.17
CA ILE A 122 -14.20 -4.48 6.10
C ILE A 122 -14.76 -3.66 7.27
N SER A 123 -16.09 -3.59 7.38
CA SER A 123 -16.74 -3.02 8.56
C SER A 123 -16.51 -3.95 9.75
N LYS A 124 -15.98 -3.41 10.84
CA LYS A 124 -16.12 -4.03 12.17
C LYS A 124 -17.53 -3.78 12.70
#